data_AF-A0A955VXI3-F1
#
_entry.id   AF-A0A955VXI3-F1
#
_cell.length_a   1.000
_cell.length_b   1.000
_cell.length_c   1.000
_cell.angle_alpha   90.00
_cell.angle_beta   90.00
_cell.angle_gamma   90.00
#
_symmetry.space_group_name_H-M   'P 1'
#
loop_
_entity.id
_entity.type
_entity.pdbx_description
1 polymer ?
#
loop_
_entity_poly.entity_id
_entity_poly.type
_entity_poly.pdbx_seq_one_letter_code
_entity_poly.pdbx_strand_id
1 'polypeptide(L)'
;MKTTLLSLLALFALTACGEGFDPTENPFAALQAVEADDPVGVGMVRVANEASLEELDDDVGLDARAAYHIVHHREIHGDFATLAEVDAVAYVGEGALAKLRSWALAEGYVPAADDAEGDDPFEGELGEHP
;
A
#
# COMPACT_ATOMS: atom_id res chain seq x y z
N MET A 1 -41.16 -48.65 -7.16
CA MET A 1 -39.99 -49.37 -6.62
C MET A 1 -38.77 -49.05 -7.48
N LYS A 2 -37.60 -48.83 -6.84
CA LYS A 2 -36.28 -48.38 -7.34
C LYS A 2 -36.08 -46.86 -7.39
N THR A 3 -35.04 -46.23 -6.85
CA THR A 3 -34.15 -46.48 -5.69
C THR A 3 -33.38 -45.16 -5.52
N THR A 4 -33.28 -44.69 -4.29
CA THR A 4 -32.55 -43.51 -3.82
C THR A 4 -31.05 -43.61 -4.15
N LEU A 5 -30.39 -42.49 -4.50
CA LEU A 5 -28.99 -42.27 -4.08
C LEU A 5 -28.67 -40.77 -4.02
N LEU A 6 -28.54 -40.29 -2.77
CA LEU A 6 -27.82 -39.09 -2.36
C LEU A 6 -26.47 -39.01 -3.09
N SER A 7 -26.12 -37.84 -3.63
CA SER A 7 -24.74 -37.55 -4.02
C SER A 7 -24.22 -36.31 -3.29
N LEU A 8 -22.99 -36.49 -2.80
CA LEU A 8 -22.20 -35.75 -1.82
C LEU A 8 -22.26 -34.21 -1.90
N LEU A 9 -22.56 -33.59 -0.77
CA LEU A 9 -22.08 -32.26 -0.41
C LEU A 9 -20.60 -32.39 -0.02
N ALA A 10 -19.69 -31.98 -0.90
CA ALA A 10 -18.26 -31.93 -0.61
C ALA A 10 -17.98 -30.75 0.32
N LEU A 11 -17.69 -31.07 1.59
CA LEU A 11 -17.20 -30.15 2.60
C LEU A 11 -15.74 -29.78 2.25
N PHE A 12 -15.50 -28.58 1.72
CA PHE A 12 -14.14 -28.05 1.59
C PHE A 12 -13.69 -27.55 2.97
N ALA A 13 -12.88 -28.36 3.65
CA ALA A 13 -12.11 -27.91 4.79
C ALA A 13 -10.93 -27.05 4.29
N LEU A 14 -11.06 -25.72 4.36
CA LEU A 14 -9.93 -24.82 4.17
C LEU A 14 -9.06 -24.86 5.43
N THR A 15 -8.10 -25.78 5.44
CA THR A 15 -6.88 -25.66 6.25
C THR A 15 -6.00 -24.64 5.56
N ALA A 16 -6.11 -23.37 5.97
CA ALA A 16 -5.13 -22.35 5.61
C ALA A 16 -3.99 -22.40 6.63
N CYS A 17 -2.92 -23.13 6.29
CA CYS A 17 -1.65 -23.04 6.98
C CYS A 17 -0.55 -23.06 5.91
N GLY A 18 -0.02 -21.87 5.62
CA GLY A 18 1.26 -21.58 4.99
C GLY A 18 1.76 -22.54 3.91
N GLU A 19 1.39 -22.28 2.66
CA GLU A 19 2.21 -22.68 1.52
C GLU A 19 2.91 -21.42 1.00
N GLY A 20 4.24 -21.51 0.86
CA GLY A 20 5.09 -20.41 0.43
C GLY A 20 4.58 -19.82 -0.88
N PHE A 21 4.25 -18.54 -0.84
CA PHE A 21 3.86 -17.76 -1.99
C PHE A 21 5.07 -17.63 -2.92
N ASP A 22 5.01 -18.30 -4.08
CA ASP A 22 5.99 -18.12 -5.15
C ASP A 22 5.55 -16.95 -6.05
N PRO A 23 6.24 -15.80 -6.01
CA PRO A 23 5.84 -14.61 -6.75
C PRO A 23 6.04 -14.73 -8.27
N THR A 24 6.69 -15.78 -8.76
CA THR A 24 6.92 -15.98 -10.21
C THR A 24 5.74 -16.64 -10.92
N GLU A 25 4.89 -17.36 -10.17
CA GLU A 25 3.74 -18.09 -10.74
C GLU A 25 2.48 -17.22 -10.85
N ASN A 26 2.41 -16.06 -10.20
CA ASN A 26 1.31 -15.11 -10.34
C ASN A 26 1.81 -13.66 -10.53
N PRO A 27 1.97 -13.19 -11.77
CA PRO A 27 2.46 -11.84 -12.05
C PRO A 27 1.50 -10.73 -11.58
N PHE A 28 0.23 -11.06 -11.27
CA PHE A 28 -0.74 -10.10 -10.72
C PHE A 28 -0.66 -10.03 -9.19
N ALA A 29 -0.22 -11.10 -8.53
CA ALA A 29 0.00 -11.09 -7.08
C ALA A 29 1.29 -10.36 -6.69
N ALA A 30 2.30 -10.36 -7.56
CA ALA A 30 3.46 -9.45 -7.43
C ALA A 30 3.07 -7.96 -7.48
N LEU A 31 1.92 -7.62 -8.09
CA LEU A 31 1.35 -6.27 -8.06
C LEU A 31 0.43 -6.01 -6.85
N GLN A 32 -0.14 -7.06 -6.23
CA GLN A 32 -1.02 -6.93 -5.05
C GLN A 32 -0.28 -6.98 -3.72
N ALA A 33 0.98 -7.43 -3.71
CA ALA A 33 1.89 -7.39 -2.56
C ALA A 33 2.73 -6.10 -2.54
N VAL A 34 2.15 -4.94 -2.89
CA VAL A 34 2.66 -3.67 -2.36
C VAL A 34 2.20 -3.64 -0.89
N GLU A 35 2.85 -4.50 -0.10
CA GLU A 35 2.70 -4.59 1.34
C GLU A 35 3.15 -3.27 1.95
N ALA A 36 2.79 -3.02 3.20
CA ALA A 36 3.22 -1.86 3.99
C ALA A 36 4.76 -1.70 4.12
N ASP A 37 5.54 -2.53 3.43
CA ASP A 37 7.00 -2.61 3.38
C ASP A 37 7.63 -2.03 2.10
N ASP A 38 6.87 -1.44 1.16
CA ASP A 38 7.47 -0.65 0.07
C ASP A 38 7.69 0.79 0.52
N PRO A 39 8.91 1.21 0.92
CA PRO A 39 9.15 2.56 1.38
C PRO A 39 8.84 3.58 0.27
N VAL A 40 8.97 3.20 -1.00
CA VAL A 40 8.64 4.08 -2.12
C VAL A 40 7.13 4.31 -2.20
N GLY A 41 6.34 3.24 -2.11
CA GLY A 41 4.87 3.31 -2.03
C GLY A 41 4.39 4.14 -0.84
N VAL A 42 5.01 3.98 0.33
CA VAL A 42 4.75 4.82 1.51
C VAL A 42 5.04 6.30 1.22
N GLY A 43 6.19 6.59 0.61
CA GLY A 43 6.54 7.94 0.20
C GLY A 43 5.53 8.54 -0.78
N MET A 44 5.05 7.77 -1.74
CA MET A 44 4.03 8.22 -2.70
C MET A 44 2.70 8.54 -2.02
N VAL A 45 2.25 7.70 -1.08
CA VAL A 45 1.05 7.95 -0.28
C VAL A 45 1.22 9.20 0.58
N ARG A 46 2.40 9.41 1.18
CA ARG A 46 2.71 10.65 1.91
C ARG A 46 2.61 11.89 1.03
N VAL A 47 3.17 11.87 -0.18
CA VAL A 47 3.01 12.98 -1.13
C VAL A 47 1.53 13.26 -1.40
N ALA A 48 0.73 12.22 -1.65
CA ALA A 48 -0.71 12.37 -1.92
C ALA A 48 -1.51 12.93 -0.70
N ASN A 49 -1.05 12.67 0.53
CA ASN A 49 -1.69 13.17 1.76
C ASN A 49 -1.20 14.58 2.15
N GLU A 50 0.08 14.90 1.95
CA GLU A 50 0.72 16.09 2.50
C GLU A 50 0.81 17.25 1.50
N ALA A 51 1.03 16.98 0.21
CA ALA A 51 1.23 18.03 -0.80
C ALA A 51 -0.06 18.83 -1.06
N SER A 52 0.08 20.13 -1.28
CA SER A 52 -1.00 21.02 -1.68
C SER A 52 -1.47 20.76 -3.11
N LEU A 53 -2.61 21.34 -3.48
CA LEU A 53 -3.12 21.25 -4.86
C LEU A 53 -2.13 21.84 -5.87
N GLU A 54 -1.53 22.98 -5.55
CA GLU A 54 -0.54 23.66 -6.41
C GLU A 54 0.73 22.80 -6.55
N GLU A 55 1.26 22.26 -5.45
CA GLU A 55 2.42 21.37 -5.51
C GLU A 55 2.13 20.11 -6.35
N LEU A 56 0.94 19.51 -6.21
CA LEU A 56 0.56 18.33 -7.00
C LEU A 56 0.40 18.65 -8.50
N ASP A 57 -0.13 19.81 -8.86
CA ASP A 57 -0.38 20.20 -10.25
C ASP A 57 0.91 20.72 -10.93
N ASP A 58 1.62 21.65 -10.30
CA ASP A 58 2.73 22.39 -10.91
C ASP A 58 4.10 21.75 -10.61
N ASP A 59 4.36 21.37 -9.36
CA ASP A 59 5.69 20.90 -8.95
C ASP A 59 5.88 19.39 -9.22
N VAL A 60 4.93 18.56 -8.79
CA VAL A 60 4.86 17.13 -9.14
C VAL A 60 4.48 16.97 -10.62
N GLY A 61 3.76 17.95 -11.19
CA GLY A 61 3.38 17.97 -12.59
C GLY A 61 2.23 17.05 -12.93
N LEU A 62 1.30 16.76 -12.02
CA LEU A 62 0.13 15.92 -12.30
C LEU A 62 -0.81 16.58 -13.32
N ASP A 63 -1.77 15.81 -13.83
CA ASP A 63 -2.91 16.43 -14.51
C ASP A 63 -3.73 17.19 -13.47
N ALA A 64 -4.11 18.45 -13.74
CA ALA A 64 -4.90 19.27 -12.83
C ALA A 64 -6.17 18.58 -12.30
N ARG A 65 -6.79 17.68 -13.08
CA ARG A 65 -7.95 16.90 -12.62
C ARG A 65 -7.53 15.84 -11.62
N ALA A 66 -6.43 15.14 -11.86
CA ALA A 66 -5.89 14.17 -10.92
C ALA A 66 -5.51 14.85 -9.60
N ALA A 67 -4.78 15.97 -9.66
CA ALA A 67 -4.41 16.75 -8.48
C ALA A 67 -5.65 17.21 -7.68
N TYR A 68 -6.65 17.77 -8.38
CA TYR A 68 -7.92 18.16 -7.78
C TYR A 68 -8.63 16.97 -7.11
N HIS A 69 -8.74 15.84 -7.80
CA HIS A 69 -9.46 14.67 -7.29
C HIS A 69 -8.74 14.02 -6.10
N ILE A 70 -7.40 14.05 -6.02
CA ILE A 70 -6.63 13.58 -4.86
C ILE A 70 -6.96 14.43 -3.63
N VAL A 71 -6.84 15.76 -3.75
CA VAL A 71 -7.10 16.69 -2.63
C VAL A 71 -8.56 16.59 -2.19
N HIS A 72 -9.48 16.59 -3.15
CA HIS A 72 -10.91 16.49 -2.84
C HIS A 72 -11.27 15.15 -2.18
N HIS A 73 -10.63 14.06 -2.58
CA HIS A 73 -10.85 12.75 -1.98
C HIS A 73 -10.45 12.77 -0.49
N ARG A 74 -9.24 13.23 -0.15
CA ARG A 74 -8.78 13.26 1.25
C ARG A 74 -9.59 14.23 2.13
N GLU A 75 -10.13 15.31 1.57
CA GLU A 75 -11.04 16.22 2.27
C GLU A 75 -12.38 15.56 2.66
N ILE A 76 -12.90 14.64 1.82
CA ILE A 76 -14.19 13.98 2.04
C ILE A 76 -14.03 12.68 2.83
N HIS A 77 -13.00 11.90 2.52
CA HIS A 77 -12.85 10.52 2.99
C HIS A 77 -11.77 10.37 4.06
N GLY A 78 -10.92 11.38 4.27
CA GLY A 78 -9.72 11.29 5.08
C GLY A 78 -8.51 10.82 4.28
N ASP A 79 -7.37 10.76 4.95
CA ASP A 79 -6.09 10.43 4.33
C ASP A 79 -6.08 9.03 3.68
N PHE A 80 -5.32 8.91 2.59
CA PHE A 80 -5.05 7.64 1.95
C PHE A 80 -4.17 6.77 2.85
N ALA A 81 -4.56 5.51 3.04
CA ALA A 81 -3.78 4.52 3.76
C ALA A 81 -2.86 3.72 2.83
N THR A 82 -3.26 3.55 1.56
CA THR A 82 -2.52 2.69 0.61
C THR A 82 -2.36 3.33 -0.76
N LEU A 83 -1.33 2.88 -1.48
CA LEU A 83 -1.10 3.31 -2.85
C LEU A 83 -2.26 2.89 -3.79
N ALA A 84 -2.92 1.78 -3.50
CA ALA A 84 -4.08 1.31 -4.26
C ALA A 84 -5.27 2.27 -4.15
N GLU A 85 -5.46 2.92 -2.99
CA GLU A 85 -6.50 3.94 -2.83
C GLU A 85 -6.18 5.20 -3.66
N VAL A 86 -4.91 5.60 -3.72
CA VAL A 86 -4.45 6.70 -4.58
C VAL A 86 -4.68 6.37 -6.06
N ASP A 87 -4.34 5.15 -6.50
CA ASP A 87 -4.56 4.69 -7.88
C ASP A 87 -6.05 4.61 -8.27
N ALA A 88 -6.92 4.35 -7.30
CA ALA A 88 -8.37 4.31 -7.52
C ALA A 88 -9.00 5.71 -7.73
N VAL A 89 -8.26 6.79 -7.50
CA VAL A 89 -8.76 8.16 -7.69
C VAL A 89 -8.95 8.45 -9.18
N ALA A 90 -10.05 9.11 -9.53
CA ALA A 90 -10.33 9.47 -10.91
C ALA A 90 -9.18 10.29 -11.52
N TYR A 91 -8.79 9.94 -12.75
CA TYR A 91 -7.67 10.53 -13.50
C TYR A 91 -6.27 10.21 -12.95
N VAL A 92 -6.17 9.45 -11.85
CA VAL A 92 -4.93 8.79 -11.46
C VAL A 92 -4.78 7.51 -12.28
N GLY A 93 -3.55 7.26 -12.71
CA GLY A 93 -3.14 6.06 -13.42
C GLY A 93 -1.63 6.04 -13.51
N GLU A 94 -1.08 5.13 -14.30
CA GLU A 94 0.36 4.82 -14.33
C GLU A 94 1.26 6.07 -14.50
N GLY A 95 0.88 7.02 -15.35
CA GLY A 95 1.62 8.26 -15.55
C GLY A 95 1.63 9.20 -14.35
N ALA A 96 0.54 9.24 -13.58
CA ALA A 96 0.46 10.02 -12.34
C ALA A 96 1.27 9.34 -11.22
N LEU A 97 1.15 8.01 -11.10
CA LEU A 97 1.95 7.22 -10.16
C LEU A 97 3.46 7.36 -10.44
N ALA A 98 3.89 7.35 -11.70
CA ALA A 98 5.29 7.55 -12.05
C ALA A 98 5.84 8.92 -11.61
N LYS A 99 5.01 9.98 -11.68
CA LYS A 99 5.37 11.33 -11.24
C LYS A 99 5.43 11.41 -9.72
N LEU A 100 4.43 10.90 -9.02
CA LEU A 100 4.42 10.80 -7.55
C LEU A 100 5.65 10.04 -7.04
N ARG A 101 6.00 8.92 -7.68
CA ARG A 101 7.20 8.16 -7.36
C ARG A 101 8.47 8.99 -7.52
N SER A 102 8.60 9.68 -8.65
CA SER A 102 9.78 10.49 -8.96
C SER A 102 9.94 11.64 -7.96
N TRP A 103 8.84 12.30 -7.62
CA TRP A 103 8.82 13.37 -6.61
C TRP A 103 9.16 12.85 -5.21
N ALA A 104 8.54 11.74 -4.79
CA ALA A 104 8.78 11.16 -3.47
C ALA A 104 10.26 10.80 -3.25
N LEU A 105 10.91 10.28 -4.30
CA LEU A 105 12.35 9.98 -4.29
C LEU A 105 13.23 11.24 -4.30
N ALA A 106 12.82 12.28 -5.02
CA ALA A 106 13.59 13.52 -5.13
C ALA A 106 13.57 14.36 -3.85
N GLU A 107 12.40 14.45 -3.20
CA GLU A 107 12.17 15.33 -2.05
C GLU A 107 12.28 14.62 -0.70
N GLY A 108 12.64 13.34 -0.69
CA GLY A 108 12.90 12.59 0.56
C GLY A 108 11.64 12.19 1.33
N TYR A 109 10.52 11.95 0.64
CA TYR A 109 9.31 11.41 1.25
C TYR A 109 9.42 9.92 1.58
N VAL A 110 10.35 9.22 0.92
CA VAL A 110 10.62 7.79 1.13
C VAL A 110 11.34 7.61 2.47
N PRO A 111 10.75 6.91 3.46
CA PRO A 111 11.41 6.62 4.73
C PRO A 111 12.68 5.81 4.50
N ALA A 112 13.70 6.02 5.34
CA ALA A 112 14.89 5.18 5.29
C ALA A 112 14.51 3.75 5.72
N ALA A 113 15.13 2.75 5.10
CA ALA A 113 14.88 1.34 5.44
C ALA A 113 15.19 1.06 6.94
N ASP A 114 16.10 1.84 7.51
CA ASP A 114 16.60 1.75 8.87
C ASP A 114 15.57 2.24 9.91
N ASP A 115 14.57 3.03 9.51
CA ASP A 115 13.53 3.58 10.39
C ASP A 115 12.35 2.61 10.60
N ALA A 116 12.31 1.49 9.84
CA ALA A 116 11.27 0.46 9.94
C ALA A 116 11.60 -0.62 11.00
N GLU A 117 12.87 -0.74 11.40
CA GLU A 117 13.28 -1.54 12.55
C GLU A 117 13.01 -0.72 13.81
N GLY A 118 11.80 -0.89 14.36
CA GLY A 118 11.39 -0.23 15.59
C GLY A 118 12.46 -0.31 16.67
N ASP A 119 12.67 0.81 17.36
CA ASP A 119 13.36 0.88 18.64
C ASP A 119 12.91 -0.31 19.52
N ASP A 120 13.75 -1.34 19.60
CA ASP A 120 13.54 -2.50 20.46
C ASP A 120 13.68 -2.00 21.91
N PRO A 121 12.60 -1.87 22.70
CA PRO A 121 12.66 -1.16 23.97
C PRO A 121 13.26 -1.99 25.12
N PHE A 122 14.06 -3.03 24.82
CA PHE A 122 14.42 -4.06 25.78
C PHE A 122 15.91 -4.44 25.90
N GLU A 123 16.86 -3.60 25.47
CA GLU A 123 18.28 -3.83 25.79
C GLU A 123 18.90 -2.70 26.64
N GLY A 124 18.54 -2.68 27.93
CA GLY A 124 19.23 -1.94 28.99
C GLY A 124 18.28 -1.64 30.14
N GLU A 125 18.37 -2.16 31.35
CA GLU A 125 19.48 -2.77 32.07
C GLU A 125 18.91 -3.83 33.03
N LEU A 126 19.36 -5.08 32.92
CA LEU A 126 19.43 -5.96 34.08
C LEU A 126 20.62 -5.53 34.93
N GLY A 127 20.49 -4.37 35.58
CA GLY A 127 21.51 -3.74 36.41
C GLY A 127 21.02 -3.56 37.84
N GLU A 128 21.17 -4.63 38.63
CA GLU A 128 21.51 -4.60 40.06
C GLU A 128 20.51 -3.93 41.04
N HIS A 129 19.70 -4.79 41.67
CA HIS A 129 19.17 -4.56 43.02
C HIS A 129 20.30 -4.34 44.04
N PRO A 130 20.23 -3.25 44.82
CA PRO A 130 20.39 -3.37 46.26
C PRO A 130 19.14 -2.95 47.06
#